data_AF-A0A6J1GP88-F1
#
_entry.id   AF-A0A6J1GP88-F1
#
_cell.length_a   1.000
_cell.length_b   1.000
_cell.length_c   1.000
_cell.angle_alpha   90.00
_cell.angle_beta   90.00
_cell.angle_gamma   90.00
#
_symmetry.space_group_name_H-M   'P 1'
#
loop_
_entity.id
_entity.type
_entity.pdbx_description
1 polymer ?
#
loop_
_entity_poly.entity_id
_entity_poly.type
_entity_poly.pdbx_seq_one_letter_code
_entity_poly.pdbx_strand_id
1 'polypeptide(L)'
;MEYPWTILFFFISLALSIVAALISTIILEAYRRRFNHGHIEAPAIFEDPNSLKRVPCPSIFDPAEKYMSLIVPAFNEEYRLRGALEETINYLQQRAAKDKSFSYEVIIIDDGSVDGTKGVAFNFVRKYSVENVRVILLGRNHGKGEAIRKGMLHSRGELLLMLDADGATKITDLEKLENQIHAVAVVKKEGSRDPSIRISDIPITAFGSRAHLEEKALATRKWYRNFLMKGFHLVVLLTAGPGIRDTQCGFKMFTRSAARKLFTNIRLKSPDACRR
;
A
#
# COMPACT_ATOMS: atom_id res chain seq x y z
N MET A 1 -43.77 42.82 8.89
CA MET A 1 -42.34 42.48 8.96
C MET A 1 -42.19 40.95 8.97
N GLU A 2 -42.44 40.28 7.85
CA GLU A 2 -42.46 38.79 7.78
C GLU A 2 -41.37 38.18 6.86
N TYR A 3 -40.53 39.02 6.26
CA TYR A 3 -39.50 38.61 5.31
C TYR A 3 -38.25 37.88 5.85
N PRO A 4 -37.80 38.02 7.11
CA PRO A 4 -36.53 37.39 7.51
C PRO A 4 -36.64 35.87 7.63
N TRP A 5 -37.81 35.35 8.02
CA TRP A 5 -38.05 33.91 8.17
C TRP A 5 -38.18 33.19 6.83
N THR A 6 -38.79 33.82 5.84
CA THR A 6 -38.92 33.25 4.49
C THR A 6 -37.57 33.16 3.77
N ILE A 7 -36.73 34.18 3.93
CA ILE A 7 -35.35 34.18 3.41
C ILE A 7 -34.50 33.10 4.08
N LEU A 8 -34.57 32.98 5.41
CA LEU A 8 -33.85 31.94 6.15
C LEU A 8 -34.29 30.53 5.73
N PHE A 9 -35.60 30.30 5.60
CA PHE A 9 -36.15 29.02 5.15
C PHE A 9 -35.70 28.67 3.73
N PHE A 10 -35.65 29.64 2.84
CA PHE A 10 -35.14 29.45 1.48
C PHE A 10 -33.67 29.00 1.49
N PHE A 11 -32.79 29.65 2.26
CA PHE A 11 -31.39 29.24 2.35
C PHE A 11 -31.19 27.87 2.99
N ILE A 12 -31.99 27.52 4.01
CA ILE A 12 -31.95 26.19 4.63
C ILE A 12 -32.42 25.11 3.64
N SER A 13 -33.50 25.35 2.91
CA SER A 13 -34.01 24.43 1.88
C SER A 13 -33.00 24.26 0.74
N LEU A 14 -32.36 25.35 0.30
CA LEU A 14 -31.30 25.32 -0.70
C LEU A 14 -30.08 24.52 -0.20
N ALA A 15 -29.67 24.70 1.06
CA ALA A 15 -28.58 23.93 1.64
C ALA A 15 -28.91 22.43 1.74
N LEU A 16 -30.13 22.08 2.18
CA LEU A 16 -30.57 20.69 2.27
C LEU A 16 -30.66 20.01 0.89
N SER A 17 -31.12 20.72 -0.13
CA SER A 17 -31.19 20.20 -1.49
C SER A 17 -29.80 20.01 -2.12
N ILE A 18 -28.85 20.93 -1.87
CA ILE A 18 -27.44 20.74 -2.27
C ILE A 18 -26.84 19.52 -1.56
N VAL A 19 -27.08 19.37 -0.25
CA VAL A 19 -26.60 18.21 0.52
C VAL A 19 -27.21 16.91 0.00
N ALA A 20 -28.52 16.89 -0.28
CA ALA A 20 -29.20 15.72 -0.85
C ALA A 20 -28.67 15.36 -2.25
N ALA A 21 -28.39 16.36 -3.10
CA ALA A 21 -27.79 16.15 -4.42
C ALA A 21 -26.35 15.60 -4.30
N LEU A 22 -25.55 16.10 -3.35
CA LEU A 22 -24.22 15.57 -3.06
C LEU A 22 -24.30 14.12 -2.56
N ILE A 23 -25.21 13.82 -1.63
CA ILE A 23 -25.40 12.45 -1.13
C ILE A 23 -25.86 11.53 -2.27
N SER A 24 -26.82 11.95 -3.09
CA SER A 24 -27.33 11.19 -4.22
C SER A 24 -26.24 10.90 -5.27
N THR A 25 -25.42 11.90 -5.62
CA THR A 25 -24.29 11.72 -6.54
C THR A 25 -23.22 10.79 -5.95
N ILE A 26 -22.94 10.87 -4.65
CA ILE A 26 -22.05 9.93 -3.96
C ILE A 26 -22.61 8.50 -4.01
N ILE A 27 -23.91 8.32 -3.73
CA ILE A 27 -24.57 7.00 -3.77
C ILE A 27 -24.59 6.44 -5.19
N LEU A 28 -24.96 7.24 -6.19
CA LEU A 28 -24.97 6.86 -7.60
C LEU A 28 -23.56 6.50 -8.09
N GLU A 29 -22.54 7.27 -7.73
CA GLU A 29 -21.16 6.98 -8.11
C GLU A 29 -20.63 5.75 -7.33
N ALA A 30 -21.01 5.56 -6.06
CA ALA A 30 -20.71 4.34 -5.31
C ALA A 30 -21.38 3.10 -5.92
N TYR A 31 -22.63 3.22 -6.36
CA TYR A 31 -23.38 2.15 -7.04
C TYR A 31 -22.77 1.86 -8.42
N ARG A 32 -22.47 2.89 -9.22
CA ARG A 32 -21.77 2.76 -10.51
C ARG A 32 -20.41 2.09 -10.33
N ARG A 33 -19.63 2.46 -9.29
CA ARG A 33 -18.37 1.79 -8.91
C ARG A 33 -18.59 0.33 -8.53
N ARG A 34 -19.70 0.01 -7.87
CA ARG A 34 -20.07 -1.36 -7.49
C ARG A 34 -20.53 -2.23 -8.67
N PHE A 35 -20.85 -1.67 -9.84
CA PHE A 35 -21.41 -2.40 -10.99
C PHE A 35 -20.68 -2.24 -12.34
N ASN A 36 -19.69 -1.35 -12.51
CA ASN A 36 -18.90 -1.29 -13.76
C ASN A 36 -17.65 -2.22 -13.69
N HIS A 37 -17.70 -3.38 -14.36
CA HIS A 37 -16.86 -4.58 -14.13
C HIS A 37 -15.89 -4.90 -15.28
N GLY A 38 -15.04 -3.96 -15.68
CA GLY A 38 -13.93 -4.24 -16.60
C GLY A 38 -12.62 -4.40 -15.84
N HIS A 39 -12.35 -5.56 -15.23
CA HIS A 39 -10.99 -5.86 -14.78
C HIS A 39 -10.16 -6.26 -16.01
N ILE A 40 -9.40 -5.31 -16.55
CA ILE A 40 -8.36 -5.62 -17.53
C ILE A 40 -7.13 -6.02 -16.74
N GLU A 41 -6.92 -7.34 -16.60
CA GLU A 41 -5.66 -7.86 -16.09
C GLU A 41 -4.55 -7.59 -17.10
N ALA A 42 -3.75 -6.55 -16.89
CA ALA A 42 -2.41 -6.56 -17.44
C ALA A 42 -1.64 -7.69 -16.74
N PRO A 43 -1.09 -8.68 -17.47
CA PRO A 43 -0.23 -9.69 -16.86
C PRO A 43 0.98 -8.97 -16.26
N ALA A 44 1.26 -9.20 -14.97
CA ALA A 44 2.53 -8.78 -14.41
C ALA A 44 3.62 -9.63 -15.07
N ILE A 45 4.63 -8.98 -15.66
CA ILE A 45 5.78 -9.66 -16.25
C ILE A 45 6.98 -9.29 -15.39
N PHE A 46 7.67 -10.30 -14.85
CA PHE A 46 9.00 -10.12 -14.30
C PHE A 46 10.02 -10.13 -15.42
N GLU A 47 10.79 -9.05 -15.53
CA GLU A 47 11.89 -8.95 -16.48
C GLU A 47 13.22 -9.11 -15.75
N ASP A 48 14.01 -10.10 -16.19
CA ASP A 48 15.39 -10.24 -15.78
C ASP A 48 16.28 -9.50 -16.79
N PRO A 49 16.93 -8.38 -16.42
CA PRO A 49 17.81 -7.65 -17.33
C PRO A 49 19.09 -8.44 -17.70
N ASN A 50 19.39 -9.54 -17.01
CA ASN A 50 20.54 -10.41 -17.26
C ASN A 50 20.17 -11.71 -17.99
N SER A 51 18.89 -11.97 -18.26
CA SER A 51 18.43 -13.22 -18.90
C SER A 51 17.25 -12.98 -19.82
N LEU A 52 17.32 -13.53 -21.04
CA LEU A 52 16.17 -13.54 -21.96
C LEU A 52 15.05 -14.50 -21.51
N LYS A 53 15.25 -15.26 -20.41
CA LYS A 53 14.24 -16.17 -19.86
C LYS A 53 13.23 -15.39 -19.02
N ARG A 54 11.94 -15.60 -19.29
CA ARG A 54 10.86 -15.11 -18.44
C ARG A 54 10.95 -15.78 -17.07
N VAL A 55 11.03 -14.98 -16.01
CA VAL A 55 10.94 -15.48 -14.64
C VAL A 55 9.46 -15.77 -14.34
N PRO A 56 9.09 -16.98 -13.89
CA PRO A 56 7.70 -17.29 -13.56
C PRO A 56 7.20 -16.32 -12.49
N CYS A 57 5.99 -15.79 -12.67
CA CYS A 57 5.38 -14.90 -11.69
C CYS A 57 4.84 -15.75 -10.54
N PRO A 58 5.46 -15.71 -9.34
CA PRO A 58 4.88 -16.40 -8.20
C PRO A 58 3.53 -15.78 -7.87
N SER A 59 2.71 -16.56 -7.21
CA SER A 59 1.41 -16.20 -6.74
C SER A 59 1.42 -16.10 -5.22
N ILE A 60 0.67 -15.15 -4.67
CA ILE A 60 0.42 -15.08 -3.23
C ILE A 60 -0.23 -16.38 -2.68
N PHE A 61 -0.82 -17.20 -3.55
CA PHE A 61 -1.40 -18.50 -3.20
C PHE A 61 -0.37 -19.62 -3.05
N ASP A 62 0.83 -19.46 -3.60
CA ASP A 62 1.93 -20.41 -3.44
C ASP A 62 2.47 -20.39 -2.00
N PRO A 63 3.14 -21.46 -1.54
CA PRO A 63 3.89 -21.44 -0.28
C PRO A 63 4.92 -20.31 -0.25
N ALA A 64 5.20 -19.78 0.94
CA ALA A 64 6.23 -18.76 1.07
C ALA A 64 7.62 -19.36 0.86
N GLU A 65 8.45 -18.69 0.06
CA GLU A 65 9.85 -19.04 -0.19
C GLU A 65 10.83 -18.10 0.52
N LYS A 66 10.36 -16.89 0.87
CA LYS A 66 11.13 -15.86 1.56
C LYS A 66 10.50 -15.55 2.90
N TYR A 67 11.31 -15.13 3.86
CA TYR A 67 10.79 -14.62 5.12
C TYR A 67 10.04 -13.29 4.89
N MET A 68 10.60 -12.39 4.07
CA MET A 68 10.01 -11.09 3.82
C MET A 68 10.01 -10.65 2.36
N SER A 69 8.93 -10.02 1.92
CA SER A 69 8.87 -9.29 0.65
C SER A 69 8.62 -7.81 0.92
N LEU A 70 9.44 -6.95 0.33
CA LEU A 70 9.27 -5.50 0.37
C LEU A 70 8.68 -5.03 -0.96
N ILE A 71 7.53 -4.36 -0.91
CA ILE A 71 6.76 -3.90 -2.07
C ILE A 71 7.00 -2.40 -2.19
N VAL A 72 7.72 -1.99 -3.22
CA VAL A 72 8.13 -0.60 -3.47
C VAL A 72 7.47 -0.09 -4.76
N PRO A 73 6.34 0.62 -4.69
CA PRO A 73 5.74 1.26 -5.85
C PRO A 73 6.60 2.46 -6.30
N ALA A 74 6.78 2.61 -7.60
CA ALA A 74 7.55 3.69 -8.21
C ALA A 74 6.80 4.28 -9.42
N PHE A 75 6.69 5.61 -9.45
CA PHE A 75 6.18 6.37 -10.60
C PHE A 75 6.92 7.71 -10.68
N ASN A 76 7.76 7.86 -11.70
CA ASN A 76 8.63 9.03 -11.86
C ASN A 76 9.46 9.34 -10.60
N GLU A 77 10.20 8.31 -10.14
CA GLU A 77 10.97 8.31 -8.90
C GLU A 77 12.48 8.22 -9.12
N GLU A 78 13.00 8.53 -10.32
CA GLU A 78 14.41 8.30 -10.70
C GLU A 78 15.43 8.70 -9.61
N TYR A 79 15.28 9.90 -9.04
CA TYR A 79 16.19 10.42 -8.02
C TYR A 79 15.96 9.84 -6.61
N ARG A 80 14.69 9.66 -6.22
CA ARG A 80 14.32 9.23 -4.85
C ARG A 80 14.48 7.72 -4.66
N LEU A 81 14.12 6.95 -5.69
CA LEU A 81 14.16 5.49 -5.68
C LEU A 81 15.56 4.97 -5.37
N ARG A 82 16.61 5.59 -5.93
CA ARG A 82 17.99 5.16 -5.72
C ARG A 82 18.39 5.18 -4.25
N GLY A 83 18.21 6.32 -3.58
CA GLY A 83 18.58 6.47 -2.17
C GLY A 83 17.78 5.53 -1.27
N ALA A 84 16.46 5.45 -1.50
CA ALA A 84 15.58 4.59 -0.72
C ALA A 84 15.94 3.09 -0.86
N LEU A 85 16.24 2.63 -2.08
CA LEU A 85 16.63 1.24 -2.31
C LEU A 85 18.03 0.92 -1.80
N GLU A 86 19.00 1.83 -1.92
CA GLU A 86 20.35 1.66 -1.35
C GLU A 86 20.27 1.50 0.17
N GLU A 87 19.55 2.39 0.86
CA GLU A 87 19.34 2.29 2.31
C GLU A 87 18.66 0.96 2.69
N THR A 88 17.58 0.62 1.98
CA THR A 88 16.78 -0.58 2.25
C THR A 88 17.60 -1.86 2.06
N ILE A 89 18.30 -2.01 0.94
CA ILE A 89 19.06 -3.21 0.64
C ILE A 89 20.27 -3.33 1.58
N ASN A 90 20.94 -2.22 1.91
CA ASN A 90 22.03 -2.24 2.88
C ASN A 90 21.56 -2.76 4.24
N TYR A 91 20.41 -2.29 4.74
CA TYR A 91 19.81 -2.78 5.97
C TYR A 91 19.47 -4.29 5.88
N LEU A 92 18.83 -4.72 4.79
CA LEU A 92 18.45 -6.12 4.59
C LEU A 92 19.66 -7.06 4.49
N GLN A 93 20.73 -6.65 3.81
CA GLN A 93 21.98 -7.40 3.73
C GLN A 93 22.66 -7.53 5.09
N GLN A 94 22.71 -6.44 5.87
CA GLN A 94 23.25 -6.49 7.24
C GLN A 94 22.45 -7.43 8.13
N ARG A 95 21.12 -7.45 7.98
CA ARG A 95 20.25 -8.35 8.73
C ARG A 95 20.45 -9.81 8.31
N ALA A 96 20.48 -10.10 7.02
CA ALA A 96 20.75 -11.44 6.50
C ALA A 96 22.14 -11.97 6.86
N ALA A 97 23.14 -11.07 7.00
CA ALA A 97 24.47 -11.43 7.48
C ALA A 97 24.48 -11.82 8.97
N LYS A 98 23.61 -11.21 9.79
CA LYS A 98 23.46 -11.51 11.22
C LYS A 98 22.62 -12.77 11.47
N ASP A 99 21.59 -12.97 10.66
CA ASP A 99 20.65 -14.09 10.78
C ASP A 99 20.54 -14.83 9.44
N LYS A 100 21.13 -16.04 9.38
CA LYS A 100 21.13 -16.88 8.17
C LYS A 100 19.73 -17.41 7.80
N SER A 101 18.78 -17.40 8.74
CA SER A 101 17.39 -17.78 8.47
C SER A 101 16.59 -16.65 7.82
N PHE A 102 17.07 -15.41 7.93
CA PHE A 102 16.43 -14.26 7.33
C PHE A 102 16.70 -14.22 5.82
N SER A 103 15.63 -14.43 5.05
CA SER A 103 15.64 -14.29 3.60
C SER A 103 14.65 -13.20 3.16
N TYR A 104 15.03 -12.43 2.16
CA TYR A 104 14.21 -11.31 1.71
C TYR A 104 14.11 -11.25 0.19
N GLU A 105 13.15 -10.47 -0.27
CA GLU A 105 13.12 -9.92 -1.62
C GLU A 105 12.58 -8.50 -1.62
N VAL A 106 13.02 -7.71 -2.60
CA VAL A 106 12.51 -6.37 -2.89
C VAL A 106 11.85 -6.42 -4.26
N ILE A 107 10.57 -6.08 -4.32
CA ILE A 107 9.78 -6.01 -5.53
C ILE A 107 9.53 -4.54 -5.84
N ILE A 108 10.16 -4.06 -6.90
CA ILE A 108 9.99 -2.70 -7.41
C ILE A 108 8.88 -2.77 -8.46
N ILE A 109 7.84 -1.94 -8.32
CA ILE A 109 6.72 -1.91 -9.25
C ILE A 109 6.73 -0.56 -9.96
N ASP A 110 7.16 -0.56 -11.22
CA ASP A 110 7.11 0.61 -12.07
C ASP A 110 5.69 0.78 -12.64
N ASP A 111 5.01 1.83 -12.21
CA ASP A 111 3.66 2.17 -12.63
C ASP A 111 3.67 2.99 -13.94
N GLY A 112 4.46 2.54 -14.93
CA GLY A 112 4.56 3.18 -16.24
C GLY A 112 5.26 4.53 -16.20
N SER A 113 6.43 4.60 -15.56
CA SER A 113 7.23 5.84 -15.53
C SER A 113 7.73 6.24 -16.91
N VAL A 114 7.90 7.54 -17.11
CA VAL A 114 8.42 8.17 -18.34
C VAL A 114 9.84 8.72 -18.19
N ASP A 115 10.35 8.77 -16.97
CA ASP A 115 11.72 9.16 -16.62
C ASP A 115 12.67 7.95 -16.54
N GLY A 116 13.86 8.13 -15.97
CA GLY A 116 14.86 7.07 -15.80
C GLY A 116 14.54 6.01 -14.74
N THR A 117 13.36 6.04 -14.09
CA THR A 117 12.98 5.11 -13.00
C THR A 117 13.20 3.64 -13.36
N LYS A 118 12.80 3.23 -14.57
CA LYS A 118 12.99 1.84 -15.06
C LYS A 118 14.47 1.46 -15.12
N GLY A 119 15.32 2.36 -15.62
CA GLY A 119 16.75 2.15 -15.69
C GLY A 119 17.38 1.97 -14.31
N VAL A 120 16.99 2.80 -13.35
CA VAL A 120 17.41 2.66 -11.95
C VAL A 120 16.99 1.30 -11.39
N ALA A 121 15.72 0.92 -11.55
CA ALA A 121 15.21 -0.36 -11.06
C ALA A 121 15.96 -1.57 -11.65
N PHE A 122 16.21 -1.58 -12.97
CA PHE A 122 16.98 -2.65 -13.61
C PHE A 122 18.43 -2.72 -13.14
N ASN A 123 19.08 -1.58 -12.87
CA ASN A 123 20.44 -1.56 -12.31
C ASN A 123 20.50 -2.27 -10.95
N PHE A 124 19.47 -2.14 -10.11
CA PHE A 124 19.39 -2.88 -8.85
C PHE A 124 19.24 -4.39 -9.07
N VAL A 125 18.39 -4.81 -10.01
CA VAL A 125 18.27 -6.26 -10.35
C VAL A 125 19.61 -6.81 -10.82
N ARG A 126 20.33 -6.09 -11.69
CA ARG A 126 21.66 -6.50 -12.17
C ARG A 126 22.66 -6.65 -11.02
N LYS A 127 22.63 -5.72 -10.06
CA LYS A 127 23.58 -5.68 -8.94
C LYS A 127 23.28 -6.73 -7.87
N TYR A 128 22.01 -7.06 -7.60
CA TYR A 128 21.60 -7.87 -6.44
C TYR A 128 20.95 -9.21 -6.80
N SER A 129 20.90 -9.57 -8.09
CA SER A 129 20.23 -10.76 -8.63
C SER A 129 18.70 -10.73 -8.55
N VAL A 130 18.05 -11.40 -9.51
CA VAL A 130 16.60 -11.63 -9.56
C VAL A 130 16.06 -12.37 -8.34
N GLU A 131 16.93 -13.05 -7.60
CA GLU A 131 16.54 -13.77 -6.40
C GLU A 131 16.21 -12.85 -5.22
N ASN A 132 16.87 -11.68 -5.13
CA ASN A 132 16.65 -10.71 -4.06
C ASN A 132 15.97 -9.43 -4.52
N VAL A 133 16.10 -9.04 -5.80
CA VAL A 133 15.47 -7.83 -6.34
C VAL A 133 14.76 -8.15 -7.64
N ARG A 134 13.47 -7.81 -7.73
CA ARG A 134 12.63 -8.06 -8.90
C ARG A 134 11.90 -6.79 -9.31
N VAL A 135 11.61 -6.67 -10.60
CA VAL A 135 10.89 -5.53 -11.17
C VAL A 135 9.63 -6.02 -11.85
N ILE A 136 8.51 -5.36 -11.57
CA ILE A 136 7.24 -5.52 -12.29
C ILE A 136 6.99 -4.22 -13.05
N LEU A 137 6.84 -4.32 -14.38
CA LEU A 137 6.46 -3.20 -15.22
C LEU A 137 4.96 -3.25 -15.51
N LEU A 138 4.22 -2.20 -15.14
CA LEU A 138 2.78 -2.10 -15.47
C LEU A 138 2.53 -1.50 -16.86
N GLY A 139 3.56 -0.94 -17.49
CA GLY A 139 3.52 -0.38 -18.85
C GLY A 139 2.81 0.97 -18.98
N ARG A 140 1.84 1.27 -18.11
CA ARG A 140 1.16 2.56 -18.00
C ARG A 140 0.82 2.84 -16.53
N ASN A 141 0.52 4.10 -16.22
CA ASN A 141 0.12 4.51 -14.88
C ASN A 141 -1.32 4.09 -14.56
N HIS A 142 -1.46 3.21 -13.58
CA HIS A 142 -2.72 2.73 -13.01
C HIS A 142 -2.98 3.29 -11.60
N GLY A 143 -2.00 3.96 -11.02
CA GLY A 143 -2.01 4.49 -9.68
C GLY A 143 -1.33 3.57 -8.67
N LYS A 144 -0.78 4.17 -7.61
CA LYS A 144 -0.06 3.52 -6.52
C LYS A 144 -0.77 2.29 -5.95
N GLY A 145 -2.10 2.33 -5.83
CA GLY A 145 -2.89 1.21 -5.32
C GLY A 145 -2.72 -0.06 -6.16
N GLU A 146 -2.72 0.07 -7.50
CA GLU A 146 -2.61 -1.08 -8.41
C GLU A 146 -1.18 -1.60 -8.41
N ALA A 147 -0.19 -0.70 -8.36
CA ALA A 147 1.21 -1.07 -8.19
C ALA A 147 1.44 -1.90 -6.92
N ILE A 148 0.91 -1.46 -5.78
CA ILE A 148 0.98 -2.21 -4.51
C ILE A 148 0.24 -3.53 -4.63
N ARG A 149 -0.98 -3.53 -5.19
CA ARG A 149 -1.78 -4.74 -5.35
C ARG A 149 -1.03 -5.80 -6.16
N LYS A 150 -0.46 -5.42 -7.30
CA LYS A 150 0.34 -6.33 -8.15
C LYS A 150 1.58 -6.83 -7.42
N GLY A 151 2.32 -5.94 -6.73
CA GLY A 151 3.47 -6.35 -5.92
C GLY A 151 3.11 -7.32 -4.81
N MET A 152 1.99 -7.10 -4.12
CA MET A 152 1.50 -7.98 -3.06
C MET A 152 1.10 -9.35 -3.63
N LEU A 153 0.34 -9.38 -4.73
CA LEU A 153 -0.14 -10.62 -5.34
C LEU A 153 0.97 -11.48 -5.95
N HIS A 154 2.11 -10.89 -6.29
CA HIS A 154 3.26 -11.58 -6.90
C HIS A 154 4.48 -11.70 -5.98
N SER A 155 4.24 -11.72 -4.67
CA SER A 155 5.29 -11.83 -3.65
C SER A 155 5.45 -13.25 -3.10
N ARG A 156 6.67 -13.57 -2.65
CA ARG A 156 7.11 -14.86 -2.11
C ARG A 156 7.26 -14.88 -0.59
N GLY A 157 7.08 -13.74 0.07
CA GLY A 157 7.30 -13.53 1.50
C GLY A 157 6.23 -14.15 2.39
N GLU A 158 6.63 -14.58 3.58
CA GLU A 158 5.74 -14.86 4.71
C GLU A 158 5.15 -13.55 5.27
N LEU A 159 6.00 -12.53 5.39
CA LEU A 159 5.63 -11.16 5.74
C LEU A 159 5.82 -10.24 4.54
N LEU A 160 4.86 -9.36 4.31
CA LEU A 160 4.86 -8.42 3.19
C LEU A 160 4.84 -7.01 3.74
N LEU A 161 5.87 -6.22 3.41
CA LEU A 161 5.99 -4.84 3.81
C LEU A 161 5.73 -3.93 2.60
N MET A 162 4.77 -3.02 2.75
CA MET A 162 4.63 -1.88 1.86
C MET A 162 5.64 -0.79 2.29
N LEU A 163 6.42 -0.29 1.34
CA LEU A 163 7.43 0.75 1.57
C LEU A 163 7.38 1.77 0.43
N ASP A 164 7.30 3.06 0.77
CA ASP A 164 7.32 4.14 -0.22
C ASP A 164 8.76 4.47 -0.63
N ALA A 165 8.96 4.80 -1.91
CA ALA A 165 10.26 5.17 -2.47
C ALA A 165 10.74 6.59 -2.06
N ASP A 166 9.94 7.34 -1.31
CA ASP A 166 10.22 8.73 -0.93
C ASP A 166 11.06 8.87 0.36
N GLY A 167 11.38 7.76 1.03
CA GLY A 167 12.14 7.76 2.28
C GLY A 167 11.38 8.37 3.46
N ALA A 168 10.06 8.55 3.37
CA ALA A 168 9.27 9.15 4.44
C ALA A 168 9.22 8.28 5.71
N THR A 169 9.57 7.00 5.62
CA THR A 169 9.71 6.10 6.77
C THR A 169 11.06 5.41 6.71
N LYS A 170 11.74 5.33 7.85
CA LYS A 170 13.04 4.68 7.96
C LYS A 170 12.87 3.17 7.92
N ILE A 171 13.71 2.48 7.15
CA ILE A 171 13.67 1.02 7.07
C ILE A 171 13.90 0.36 8.44
N THR A 172 14.61 1.02 9.35
CA THR A 172 14.86 0.53 10.72
C THR A 172 13.58 0.40 11.56
N ASP A 173 12.49 1.08 11.20
CA ASP A 173 11.20 0.92 11.90
C ASP A 173 10.48 -0.38 11.54
N LEU A 174 10.99 -1.15 10.57
CA LEU A 174 10.46 -2.45 10.15
C LEU A 174 10.35 -3.42 11.32
N GLU A 175 11.37 -3.48 12.17
CA GLU A 175 11.41 -4.38 13.33
C GLU A 175 10.27 -4.09 14.31
N LYS A 176 9.82 -2.83 14.41
CA LYS A 176 8.69 -2.48 15.28
C LYS A 176 7.41 -3.12 14.77
N LEU A 177 7.14 -3.05 13.46
CA LEU A 177 5.95 -3.69 12.88
C LEU A 177 6.02 -5.20 13.00
N GLU A 178 7.18 -5.77 12.71
CA GLU A 178 7.43 -7.20 12.81
C GLU A 178 7.20 -7.73 14.23
N ASN A 179 7.76 -7.06 15.25
CA ASN A 179 7.57 -7.42 16.65
C ASN A 179 6.09 -7.38 17.06
N GLN A 180 5.32 -6.40 16.56
CA GLN A 180 3.88 -6.34 16.82
C GLN A 180 3.12 -7.49 16.14
N ILE A 181 3.49 -7.87 14.91
CA ILE A 181 2.90 -9.04 14.25
C ILE A 181 3.19 -10.31 15.06
N HIS A 182 4.44 -10.51 15.49
CA HIS A 182 4.82 -11.68 16.30
C HIS A 182 4.07 -11.72 17.62
N ALA A 183 3.98 -10.60 18.34
CA ALA A 183 3.25 -10.53 19.61
C ALA A 183 1.77 -10.94 19.45
N VAL A 184 1.09 -10.43 18.42
CA VAL A 184 -0.30 -10.81 18.13
C VAL A 184 -0.42 -12.25 17.66
N ALA A 185 0.57 -12.75 16.90
CA ALA A 185 0.59 -14.12 16.40
C ALA A 185 0.72 -15.13 17.54
N VAL A 186 1.56 -14.87 18.55
CA VAL A 186 1.70 -15.72 19.74
C VAL A 186 0.36 -15.89 20.45
N VAL A 187 -0.33 -14.78 20.75
CA VAL A 187 -1.64 -14.81 21.42
C VAL A 187 -2.68 -15.59 20.60
N LYS A 188 -2.68 -15.42 19.27
CA LYS A 188 -3.60 -16.17 18.40
C LYS A 188 -3.25 -17.66 18.29
N LYS A 189 -1.97 -18.02 18.39
CA LYS A 189 -1.52 -19.41 18.38
C LYS A 189 -1.90 -20.14 19.66
N GLU A 190 -1.77 -19.51 20.83
CA GLU A 190 -2.19 -20.09 22.11
C GLU A 190 -3.70 -20.43 22.13
N GLY A 191 -4.51 -19.64 21.42
CA GLY A 191 -5.93 -19.92 21.23
C GLY A 191 -6.26 -20.97 20.16
N SER A 192 -5.27 -21.42 19.37
CA SER A 192 -5.46 -22.39 18.29
C SER A 192 -5.15 -23.82 18.75
N ARG A 193 -5.96 -24.79 18.33
CA ARG A 193 -5.74 -26.22 18.61
C ARG A 193 -4.74 -26.88 17.64
N ASP A 194 -4.36 -26.18 16.57
CA ASP A 194 -3.45 -26.69 15.55
C ASP A 194 -2.01 -26.22 15.83
N PRO A 195 -1.09 -27.11 16.23
CA PRO A 195 0.30 -26.76 16.51
C PRO A 195 1.12 -26.47 15.26
N SER A 196 0.63 -26.82 14.06
CA SER A 196 1.35 -26.63 12.79
C SER A 196 1.17 -25.24 12.16
N ILE A 197 0.29 -24.41 12.74
CA ILE A 197 -0.08 -23.11 12.16
C ILE A 197 1.14 -22.17 12.10
N ARG A 198 1.44 -21.63 10.91
CA ARG A 198 2.51 -20.65 10.72
C ARG A 198 1.96 -19.25 10.90
N ILE A 199 2.87 -18.30 11.13
CA ILE A 199 2.50 -16.87 11.25
C ILE A 199 1.91 -16.37 9.92
N SER A 200 2.43 -16.87 8.80
CA SER A 200 1.94 -16.58 7.46
C SER A 200 0.48 -17.00 7.23
N ASP A 201 -0.05 -17.97 7.98
CA ASP A 201 -1.44 -18.46 7.86
C ASP A 201 -2.45 -17.62 8.64
N ILE A 202 -1.97 -16.89 9.66
CA ILE A 202 -2.81 -16.08 10.54
C ILE A 202 -2.99 -14.69 9.91
N PRO A 203 -4.22 -14.21 9.65
CA PRO A 203 -4.44 -12.89 9.08
C PRO A 203 -4.15 -11.81 10.14
N ILE A 204 -3.02 -11.11 9.99
CA ILE A 204 -2.58 -10.01 10.85
C ILE A 204 -2.04 -8.88 9.95
N THR A 205 -2.33 -7.64 10.35
CA THR A 205 -1.83 -6.43 9.69
C THR A 205 -1.32 -5.45 10.74
N ALA A 206 -0.14 -4.87 10.52
CA ALA A 206 0.44 -3.84 11.36
C ALA A 206 0.63 -2.56 10.54
N PHE A 207 0.21 -1.43 11.11
CA PHE A 207 0.26 -0.11 10.46
C PHE A 207 1.27 0.77 11.19
N GLY A 208 2.24 1.32 10.46
CA GLY A 208 3.08 2.39 10.98
C GLY A 208 2.24 3.66 11.20
N SER A 209 2.56 4.45 12.22
CA SER A 209 1.84 5.68 12.52
C SER A 209 2.81 6.86 12.63
N ARG A 210 2.54 7.92 11.86
CA ARG A 210 3.29 9.19 11.91
C ARG A 210 2.61 10.24 12.78
N ALA A 211 1.61 9.87 13.59
CA ALA A 211 0.86 10.80 14.43
C ALA A 211 1.77 11.69 15.31
N HIS A 212 2.90 11.16 15.78
CA HIS A 212 3.88 11.91 16.57
C HIS A 212 4.59 13.03 15.79
N LEU A 213 4.65 12.95 14.46
CA LEU A 213 5.17 14.00 13.57
C LEU A 213 4.09 15.03 13.24
N GLU A 214 2.81 14.65 13.27
CA GLU A 214 1.70 15.57 13.05
C GLU A 214 1.64 16.65 14.12
N GLU A 215 1.84 16.30 15.40
CA GLU A 215 1.86 17.27 16.50
C GLU A 215 2.91 18.37 16.28
N LYS A 216 4.12 17.99 15.87
CA LYS A 216 5.20 18.94 15.55
C LYS A 216 4.89 19.76 14.28
N ALA A 217 4.24 19.16 13.29
CA ALA A 217 3.88 19.83 12.05
C ALA A 217 2.64 20.74 12.18
N LEU A 218 1.74 20.48 13.13
CA LEU A 218 0.53 21.29 13.40
C LEU A 218 0.89 22.69 13.90
N ALA A 219 1.99 22.84 14.63
CA ALA A 219 2.48 24.10 15.18
C ALA A 219 2.89 25.14 14.11
N THR A 220 3.20 24.69 12.88
CA THR A 220 3.67 25.55 11.78
C THR A 220 2.67 25.69 10.63
N ARG A 221 1.46 25.13 10.78
CA ARG A 221 0.49 24.94 9.71
C ARG A 221 -0.60 26.02 9.66
N LYS A 222 -0.95 26.45 8.44
CA LYS A 222 -2.13 27.32 8.21
C LYS A 222 -3.40 26.66 8.75
N TRP A 223 -4.25 27.45 9.41
CA TRP A 223 -5.42 26.97 10.17
C TRP A 223 -6.43 26.16 9.34
N TYR A 224 -6.64 26.49 8.07
CA TYR A 224 -7.56 25.76 7.18
C TYR A 224 -7.09 24.34 6.87
N ARG A 225 -5.77 24.11 6.83
CA ARG A 225 -5.21 22.76 6.66
C ARG A 225 -5.49 21.90 7.89
N ASN A 226 -5.46 22.50 9.07
CA ASN A 226 -5.77 21.82 10.33
C ASN A 226 -7.27 21.51 10.42
N PHE A 227 -8.14 22.42 9.96
CA PHE A 227 -9.58 22.18 9.88
C PHE A 227 -9.91 21.00 8.94
N LEU A 228 -9.36 20.99 7.72
CA LEU A 228 -9.57 19.92 6.76
C LEU A 228 -9.04 18.57 7.27
N MET A 229 -7.87 18.56 7.93
CA MET A 229 -7.30 17.35 8.52
C MET A 229 -8.15 16.81 9.68
N LYS A 230 -8.64 17.67 10.58
CA LYS A 230 -9.56 17.24 11.66
C LYS A 230 -10.87 16.68 11.09
N GLY A 231 -11.42 17.32 10.05
CA GLY A 231 -12.59 16.81 9.33
C GLY A 231 -12.34 15.43 8.70
N PHE A 232 -11.17 15.24 8.07
CA PHE A 232 -10.77 13.95 7.53
C PHE A 232 -10.62 12.88 8.63
N HIS A 233 -10.00 13.21 9.77
CA HIS A 233 -9.90 12.28 10.91
C HIS A 233 -11.27 11.88 11.46
N LEU A 234 -12.25 12.80 11.49
CA LEU A 234 -13.62 12.45 11.88
C LEU A 234 -14.23 11.43 10.90
N VAL A 235 -14.06 11.64 9.59
CA VAL A 235 -14.52 10.68 8.57
C VAL A 235 -13.83 9.32 8.73
N VAL A 236 -12.52 9.30 8.95
CA VAL A 236 -11.74 8.07 9.19
C VAL A 236 -12.24 7.36 10.44
N LEU A 237 -12.47 8.08 11.54
CA LEU A 237 -13.00 7.49 12.78
C LEU A 237 -14.37 6.85 12.57
N LEU A 238 -15.26 7.52 11.84
CA LEU A 238 -16.62 7.04 11.56
C LEU A 238 -16.64 5.84 10.59
N THR A 239 -15.68 5.76 9.67
CA THR A 239 -15.67 4.74 8.60
C THR A 239 -14.77 3.55 8.90
N ALA A 240 -13.57 3.79 9.45
CA ALA A 240 -12.57 2.77 9.75
C ALA A 240 -12.62 2.29 11.21
N GLY A 241 -13.32 3.03 12.09
CA GLY A 241 -13.55 2.66 13.48
C GLY A 241 -12.52 3.24 14.47
N PRO A 242 -12.84 3.16 15.77
CA PRO A 242 -11.96 3.63 16.84
C PRO A 242 -10.74 2.70 16.95
N GLY A 243 -9.56 3.23 16.67
CA GLY A 243 -8.28 2.49 16.80
C GLY A 243 -7.29 2.73 15.66
N ILE A 244 -7.77 3.13 14.48
CA ILE A 244 -6.91 3.42 13.33
C ILE A 244 -6.64 4.92 13.27
N ARG A 245 -5.45 5.33 13.74
CA ARG A 245 -5.04 6.75 13.81
C ARG A 245 -4.48 7.29 12.50
N ASP A 246 -3.78 6.45 11.74
CA ASP A 246 -3.11 6.87 10.50
C ASP A 246 -3.38 5.85 9.38
N THR A 247 -4.41 6.12 8.57
CA THR A 247 -4.73 5.30 7.39
C THR A 247 -3.79 5.56 6.21
N GLN A 248 -3.09 6.70 6.24
CA GLN A 248 -2.36 7.27 5.09
C GLN A 248 -0.86 6.95 5.11
N CYS A 249 -0.34 6.42 6.21
CA CYS A 249 1.05 5.97 6.27
C CYS A 249 1.30 4.86 5.24
N GLY A 250 2.30 5.04 4.37
CA GLY A 250 2.70 4.02 3.40
C GLY A 250 3.46 2.83 3.98
N PHE A 251 3.81 2.87 5.27
CA PHE A 251 4.58 1.84 5.95
C PHE A 251 3.65 0.86 6.67
N LYS A 252 3.34 -0.27 6.02
CA LYS A 252 2.36 -1.25 6.49
C LYS A 252 2.86 -2.67 6.25
N MET A 253 2.75 -3.51 7.26
CA MET A 253 3.16 -4.91 7.18
C MET A 253 1.96 -5.84 7.26
N PHE A 254 1.96 -6.88 6.44
CA PHE A 254 0.88 -7.86 6.31
C PHE A 254 1.46 -9.26 6.42
N THR A 255 0.77 -10.16 7.10
CA THR A 255 1.04 -11.60 6.90
C THR A 255 0.55 -12.03 5.53
N ARG A 256 1.13 -13.09 4.97
CA ARG A 256 0.72 -13.67 3.68
C ARG A 256 -0.80 -13.92 3.61
N SER A 257 -1.39 -14.53 4.64
CA SER A 257 -2.83 -14.77 4.74
C SER A 257 -3.66 -13.48 4.76
N ALA A 258 -3.21 -12.42 5.46
CA ALA A 258 -3.87 -11.13 5.41
C ALA A 258 -3.79 -10.51 4.02
N ALA A 259 -2.61 -10.54 3.39
CA ALA A 259 -2.40 -10.02 2.05
C ALA A 259 -3.29 -10.74 1.02
N ARG A 260 -3.37 -12.08 1.09
CA ARG A 260 -4.28 -12.89 0.26
C ARG A 260 -5.72 -12.41 0.37
N LYS A 261 -6.23 -12.17 1.58
CA LYS A 261 -7.62 -11.73 1.79
C LYS A 261 -7.87 -10.30 1.32
N LEU A 262 -6.92 -9.41 1.53
CA LEU A 262 -7.09 -7.98 1.23
C LEU A 262 -6.88 -7.69 -0.26
N PHE A 263 -5.73 -8.06 -0.82
CA PHE A 263 -5.33 -7.62 -2.17
C PHE A 263 -6.02 -8.37 -3.31
N THR A 264 -6.57 -9.56 -3.05
CA THR A 264 -7.44 -10.23 -4.03
C THR A 264 -8.80 -9.53 -4.16
N ASN A 265 -9.32 -9.01 -3.05
CA ASN A 265 -10.63 -8.35 -2.98
C ASN A 265 -10.56 -6.83 -3.23
N ILE A 266 -9.37 -6.23 -3.23
CA ILE A 266 -9.20 -4.82 -3.60
C ILE A 266 -9.63 -4.63 -5.06
N ARG A 267 -10.62 -3.75 -5.25
CA ARG A 267 -11.13 -3.34 -6.55
C ARG A 267 -10.65 -1.92 -6.84
N LEU A 268 -9.72 -1.81 -7.78
CA LEU A 268 -9.21 -0.53 -8.23
C LEU A 268 -9.74 -0.28 -9.64
N LYS A 269 -10.32 0.90 -9.84
CA LYS A 269 -10.56 1.39 -11.19
C LYS A 269 -9.20 1.79 -11.76
N SER A 270 -8.71 1.06 -12.76
CA SER A 270 -7.80 1.67 -13.71
C SER A 270 -8.64 2.74 -14.45
N PRO A 271 -8.19 4.01 -14.54
CA PRO A 271 -8.84 4.96 -15.43
C PRO A 271 -8.87 4.32 -16.82
N ASP A 272 -10.05 4.36 -17.43
CA ASP A 272 -10.50 3.42 -18.44
C ASP A 272 -9.44 2.96 -19.46
N ALA A 273 -9.38 1.64 -19.60
CA ALA A 273 -9.47 0.96 -20.89
C ALA A 273 -9.59 1.92 -22.10
N CYS A 274 -8.60 1.86 -22.99
CA CYS A 274 -8.81 1.91 -24.44
C CYS A 274 -10.04 2.74 -24.88
N ARG A 275 -9.93 4.08 -24.84
CA ARG A 275 -10.58 4.83 -25.92
C ARG A 275 -9.76 4.49 -27.16
N ARG A 276 -10.31 3.59 -27.99
CA ARG A 276 -10.00 3.59 -29.41
C ARG A 276 -10.37 4.94 -30.00
#